data_AF-A0A1V6QQX2-F1
#
_entry.id   AF-A0A1V6QQX2-F1
#
_cell.length_a   1.000
_cell.length_b   1.000
_cell.length_c   1.000
_cell.angle_alpha   90.00
_cell.angle_beta   90.00
_cell.angle_gamma   90.00
#
_symmetry.space_group_name_H-M   'P 1'
#
loop_
_entity.id
_entity.type
_entity.pdbx_description
1 polymer ?
#
loop_
_entity_poly.entity_id
_entity_poly.type
_entity_poly.pdbx_seq_one_letter_code
_entity_poly.pdbx_strand_id
1 'polypeptide(L)'
;MAITILPPVVEDTRPYQVDSDDDISMDSEEDIEMTGVSRPHKRPRLQGNSNIGVGIVTPGEVVTDDPQWMRGHGTYMNPLSTSIIATVAGTVQKTNKLLSVHPLRARYTPEIGDLVVGRIVEVQSRRWKVDVAAPLLAQLPLSAINLPGGILRRRTSADELQIRTFFSEGDLVVAEVQSVHQDGSASLHTRSLKYGKLRNGVFLAVTGTGGSGASSSSVKGGVGAGKSASGSALAAPGGSGTGGVVRSRRQVWTVPTANGGGEVNIILGVNGYIFISKHSEGEDAASSTTENVSITRMEEMVSSSIYSSQNDDISPQTRREIARLAQCIRVLVQSGVRVDEETVMGAYNASLQVDLEIGDDEDDEDEWRQEGREYLEGAKAQQILELVKQQL
;
A
#
# COMPACT_ATOMS: atom_id res chain seq x y z
N MET A 1 -48.49 -3.00 -0.66
CA MET A 1 -48.21 -4.11 -1.60
C MET A 1 -46.86 -4.69 -1.22
N ALA A 2 -46.80 -5.97 -0.85
CA ALA A 2 -45.55 -6.60 -0.44
C ALA A 2 -44.76 -7.06 -1.69
N ILE A 3 -43.47 -6.76 -1.72
CA ILE A 3 -42.58 -7.19 -2.81
C ILE A 3 -42.12 -8.61 -2.48
N THR A 4 -42.51 -9.57 -3.30
CA THR A 4 -42.04 -10.97 -3.22
C THR A 4 -40.81 -11.10 -4.11
N ILE A 5 -39.66 -11.42 -3.52
CA ILE A 5 -38.42 -11.67 -4.27
C ILE A 5 -38.37 -13.17 -4.61
N LEU A 6 -38.39 -13.48 -5.91
CA LEU A 6 -38.22 -14.85 -6.41
C LEU A 6 -36.72 -15.22 -6.44
N PRO A 7 -36.35 -16.48 -6.17
CA PRO A 7 -34.98 -16.96 -6.36
C PRO A 7 -34.59 -16.95 -7.84
N PRO A 8 -33.28 -16.75 -8.16
CA PRO A 8 -32.82 -16.69 -9.54
C PRO A 8 -32.98 -18.05 -10.24
N VAL A 9 -33.60 -18.02 -11.42
CA VAL A 9 -33.70 -19.18 -12.32
C VAL A 9 -32.32 -19.35 -12.97
N VAL A 10 -31.70 -20.51 -12.74
CA VAL A 10 -30.48 -20.90 -13.45
C VAL A 10 -30.96 -21.55 -14.75
N GLU A 11 -30.78 -20.88 -15.89
CA GLU A 11 -30.92 -21.54 -17.18
C GLU A 11 -29.80 -22.57 -17.30
N ASP A 12 -30.16 -23.84 -17.44
CA ASP A 12 -29.22 -24.93 -17.71
C ASP A 12 -28.48 -24.62 -19.02
N THR A 13 -27.27 -24.09 -18.89
CA THR A 13 -26.35 -23.95 -20.01
C THR A 13 -26.00 -25.35 -20.49
N ARG A 14 -26.54 -25.71 -21.65
CA ARG A 14 -26.18 -26.95 -22.35
C ARG A 14 -24.66 -27.01 -22.50
N PRO A 15 -24.01 -28.14 -22.17
CA PRO A 15 -22.58 -28.26 -22.35
C PRO A 15 -22.24 -28.18 -23.84
N TYR A 16 -21.26 -27.33 -24.16
CA TYR A 16 -20.62 -27.26 -25.46
C TYR A 16 -20.15 -28.67 -25.90
N GLN A 17 -20.72 -29.19 -26.98
CA GLN A 17 -20.15 -30.33 -27.71
C GLN A 17 -18.86 -29.85 -28.38
N VAL A 18 -17.75 -30.48 -28.05
CA VAL A 18 -16.52 -30.38 -28.83
C VAL A 18 -16.60 -31.49 -29.87
N ASP A 19 -16.83 -31.12 -31.14
CA ASP A 19 -16.59 -32.02 -32.26
C ASP A 19 -15.09 -32.32 -32.31
N SER A 20 -14.76 -33.59 -32.18
CA SER A 20 -13.42 -34.13 -32.33
C SER A 20 -13.54 -35.29 -33.31
N ASP A 21 -13.41 -34.97 -34.60
CA ASP A 21 -12.97 -35.96 -35.59
C ASP A 21 -11.55 -36.37 -35.21
N ASP A 22 -11.35 -37.65 -34.91
CA ASP A 22 -10.16 -38.43 -35.26
C ASP A 22 -10.40 -39.90 -34.89
N ASP A 23 -10.67 -40.71 -35.91
CA ASP A 23 -10.48 -42.16 -35.94
C ASP A 23 -9.08 -42.53 -35.43
N ILE A 24 -8.92 -43.58 -34.59
CA ILE A 24 -8.24 -44.87 -34.91
C ILE A 24 -8.57 -45.91 -33.80
N SER A 25 -8.99 -47.09 -34.25
CA SER A 25 -9.29 -48.35 -33.54
C SER A 25 -8.17 -48.97 -32.69
N MET A 26 -8.52 -49.62 -31.56
CA MET A 26 -8.01 -50.96 -31.19
C MET A 26 -8.79 -51.57 -30.01
N ASP A 27 -9.23 -52.82 -30.19
CA ASP A 27 -9.94 -53.68 -29.25
C ASP A 27 -9.21 -53.94 -27.92
N SER A 28 -9.96 -53.95 -26.82
CA SER A 28 -9.79 -54.91 -25.72
C SER A 28 -11.00 -54.87 -24.78
N GLU A 29 -11.71 -56.00 -24.68
CA GLU A 29 -12.80 -56.27 -23.74
C GLU A 29 -12.26 -56.36 -22.30
N GLU A 30 -12.60 -55.40 -21.43
CA GLU A 30 -12.50 -55.58 -19.97
C GLU A 30 -13.69 -54.92 -19.26
N ASP A 31 -14.47 -55.75 -18.57
CA ASP A 31 -15.57 -55.37 -17.68
C ASP A 31 -15.03 -54.62 -16.45
N ILE A 32 -15.43 -53.36 -16.25
CA ILE A 32 -15.17 -52.61 -15.01
C ILE A 32 -16.49 -52.13 -14.40
N GLU A 33 -16.77 -52.65 -13.20
CA GLU A 33 -17.90 -52.29 -12.35
C GLU A 33 -17.97 -50.79 -12.04
N MET A 34 -19.13 -50.19 -12.29
CA MET A 34 -19.46 -48.80 -12.01
C MET A 34 -19.66 -48.56 -10.50
N THR A 35 -18.59 -48.30 -9.76
CA THR A 35 -18.68 -47.66 -8.43
C THR A 35 -17.66 -46.54 -8.27
N GLY A 36 -18.11 -45.30 -8.43
CA GLY A 36 -17.34 -44.12 -8.03
C GLY A 36 -17.53 -42.94 -8.96
N VAL A 37 -18.20 -41.90 -8.47
CA VAL A 37 -18.32 -40.61 -9.15
C VAL A 37 -16.91 -40.01 -9.32
N SER A 38 -16.29 -40.24 -10.46
CA SER A 38 -14.99 -39.67 -10.83
C SER A 38 -15.15 -38.16 -11.02
N ARG A 39 -14.76 -37.38 -10.00
CA ARG A 39 -14.65 -35.92 -10.08
C ARG A 39 -13.62 -35.55 -11.16
N PRO A 40 -13.85 -34.52 -11.98
CA PRO A 40 -12.97 -34.18 -13.09
C PRO A 40 -11.53 -33.88 -12.62
N HIS A 41 -10.57 -34.67 -13.10
CA HIS A 41 -9.15 -34.65 -12.76
C HIS A 41 -8.32 -33.52 -13.44
N LYS A 42 -8.96 -32.46 -13.93
CA LYS A 42 -8.30 -31.36 -14.68
C LYS A 42 -8.08 -30.08 -13.87
N ARG A 43 -7.92 -30.18 -12.55
CA ARG A 43 -7.31 -29.10 -11.76
C ARG A 43 -5.93 -29.55 -11.30
N PRO A 44 -4.89 -28.70 -11.35
CA PRO A 44 -3.58 -29.05 -10.84
C PRO A 44 -3.75 -29.41 -9.37
N ARG A 45 -3.70 -30.71 -9.05
CA ARG A 45 -3.62 -31.15 -7.66
C ARG A 45 -2.15 -31.14 -7.31
N LEU A 46 -1.84 -30.52 -6.17
CA LEU A 46 -0.58 -30.71 -5.45
C LEU A 46 -0.47 -32.19 -5.10
N GLN A 47 0.08 -32.99 -6.01
CA GLN A 47 0.30 -34.40 -5.83
C GLN A 47 1.78 -34.69 -6.01
N GLY A 48 2.45 -34.98 -4.90
CA GLY A 48 3.79 -35.58 -4.88
C GLY A 48 4.96 -34.61 -5.03
N ASN A 49 5.79 -34.57 -3.98
CA ASN A 49 7.15 -34.05 -3.93
C ASN A 49 7.33 -32.51 -3.99
N SER A 50 7.46 -31.94 -2.79
CA SER A 50 8.39 -30.86 -2.37
C SER A 50 8.46 -29.55 -3.16
N ASN A 51 7.67 -29.36 -4.21
CA ASN A 51 7.53 -28.10 -4.93
C ASN A 51 6.09 -27.63 -4.82
N ILE A 52 5.68 -27.13 -3.66
CA ILE A 52 4.51 -26.23 -3.57
C ILE A 52 4.83 -25.07 -4.52
N GLY A 53 4.24 -25.14 -5.70
CA GLY A 53 4.53 -24.25 -6.82
C GLY A 53 4.06 -22.83 -6.51
N VAL A 54 4.66 -21.88 -7.23
CA VAL A 54 4.25 -20.49 -7.34
C VAL A 54 2.92 -20.44 -8.10
N GLY A 55 1.86 -20.95 -7.48
CA GLY A 55 0.52 -21.04 -8.04
C GLY A 55 -0.45 -20.15 -7.26
N ILE A 56 -1.44 -19.62 -7.96
CA ILE A 56 -2.57 -18.94 -7.32
C ILE A 56 -3.49 -20.02 -6.75
N VAL A 57 -3.73 -19.96 -5.45
CA VAL A 57 -4.71 -20.80 -4.76
C VAL A 57 -6.05 -20.11 -4.66
N THR A 58 -7.11 -20.90 -4.62
CA THR A 58 -8.48 -20.43 -4.45
C THR A 58 -9.03 -20.77 -3.05
N PRO A 59 -9.98 -19.99 -2.51
CA PRO A 59 -10.60 -20.32 -1.22
C PRO A 59 -11.21 -21.73 -1.23
N GLY A 60 -10.92 -22.52 -0.19
CA GLY A 60 -11.37 -23.91 -0.06
C GLY A 60 -10.40 -24.95 -0.64
N GLU A 61 -9.34 -24.52 -1.31
CA GLU A 61 -8.29 -25.40 -1.84
C GLU A 61 -7.35 -25.88 -0.73
N VAL A 62 -6.99 -27.16 -0.76
CA VAL A 62 -6.03 -27.74 0.18
C VAL A 62 -4.61 -27.36 -0.26
N VAL A 63 -3.90 -26.63 0.59
CA VAL A 63 -2.53 -26.16 0.31
C VAL A 63 -1.49 -27.22 0.67
N THR A 64 -1.67 -27.91 1.80
CA THR A 64 -0.81 -29.04 2.20
C THR A 64 -1.51 -29.90 3.24
N ASP A 65 -1.17 -31.19 3.27
CA ASP A 65 -1.63 -32.16 4.28
C ASP A 65 -0.58 -32.44 5.36
N ASP A 66 0.61 -31.86 5.23
CA ASP A 66 1.75 -32.09 6.11
C ASP A 66 1.60 -31.32 7.44
N PRO A 67 1.51 -32.00 8.61
CA PRO A 67 1.34 -31.37 9.91
C PRO A 67 2.59 -30.65 10.43
N GLN A 68 3.71 -30.70 9.69
CA GLN A 68 4.95 -30.00 10.05
C GLN A 68 4.85 -28.48 9.82
N TRP A 69 3.90 -28.04 9.00
CA TRP A 69 3.69 -26.62 8.69
C TRP A 69 2.81 -25.96 9.75
N MET A 70 3.22 -24.76 10.17
CA MET A 70 2.40 -23.87 10.98
C MET A 70 1.50 -23.04 10.07
N ARG A 71 0.23 -22.93 10.45
CA ARG A 71 -0.74 -22.07 9.75
C ARG A 71 -0.44 -20.59 9.99
N GLY A 72 -0.41 -19.81 8.92
CA GLY A 72 -0.34 -18.36 8.93
C GLY A 72 -1.64 -17.70 8.47
N HIS A 73 -1.58 -16.41 8.16
CA HIS A 73 -2.71 -15.66 7.61
C HIS A 73 -3.15 -16.25 6.26
N GLY A 74 -4.45 -16.15 5.96
CA GLY A 74 -5.03 -16.68 4.72
C GLY A 74 -5.14 -18.21 4.67
N THR A 75 -4.86 -18.89 5.79
CA THR A 75 -5.01 -20.35 5.90
C THR A 75 -5.90 -20.74 7.09
N TYR A 76 -6.61 -21.83 6.94
CA TYR A 76 -7.45 -22.46 7.95
C TYR A 76 -7.07 -23.92 8.09
N MET A 77 -7.05 -24.42 9.32
CA MET A 77 -6.84 -25.83 9.62
C MET A 77 -8.10 -26.33 10.33
N ASN A 78 -8.68 -27.40 9.80
CA ASN A 78 -9.83 -28.03 10.43
C ASN A 78 -9.37 -28.77 11.69
N PRO A 79 -10.05 -28.65 12.85
CA PRO A 79 -9.71 -29.44 14.03
C PRO A 79 -9.76 -30.96 13.82
N LEU A 80 -10.50 -31.44 12.82
CA LEU A 80 -10.67 -32.87 12.52
C LEU A 80 -9.69 -33.40 11.46
N SER A 81 -8.99 -32.54 10.72
CA SER A 81 -8.04 -32.96 9.67
C SER A 81 -6.74 -32.17 9.74
N THR A 82 -5.62 -32.83 9.45
CA THR A 82 -4.29 -32.19 9.41
C THR A 82 -4.04 -31.38 8.14
N SER A 83 -5.06 -31.26 7.28
CA SER A 83 -5.02 -30.52 6.03
C SER A 83 -5.14 -29.02 6.26
N ILE A 84 -4.19 -28.25 5.74
CA ILE A 84 -4.23 -26.78 5.70
C ILE A 84 -4.95 -26.36 4.42
N ILE A 85 -6.02 -25.58 4.59
CA ILE A 85 -6.91 -25.10 3.52
C ILE A 85 -6.74 -23.59 3.35
N ALA A 86 -6.73 -23.10 2.12
CA ALA A 86 -6.70 -21.67 1.82
C ALA A 86 -8.06 -21.02 2.12
N THR A 87 -8.06 -19.87 2.80
CA THR A 87 -9.29 -19.07 3.00
C THR A 87 -9.43 -17.93 2.02
N VAL A 88 -8.34 -17.53 1.36
CA VAL A 88 -8.29 -16.36 0.48
C VAL A 88 -7.67 -16.74 -0.87
N ALA A 89 -8.09 -16.05 -1.94
CA ALA A 89 -7.50 -16.20 -3.27
C ALA A 89 -6.17 -15.44 -3.33
N GLY A 90 -5.08 -16.12 -3.66
CA GLY A 90 -3.77 -15.52 -3.53
C GLY A 90 -2.60 -16.45 -3.84
N THR A 91 -1.39 -15.95 -3.65
CA THR A 91 -0.17 -16.76 -3.80
C THR A 91 0.24 -17.35 -2.45
N VAL A 92 0.67 -18.60 -2.44
CA VAL A 92 1.18 -19.23 -1.22
C VAL A 92 2.59 -18.71 -0.90
N GLN A 93 2.74 -18.12 0.28
CA GLN A 93 4.00 -17.62 0.82
C GLN A 93 4.51 -18.56 1.92
N LYS A 94 5.74 -19.04 1.76
CA LYS A 94 6.41 -19.91 2.73
C LYS A 94 7.51 -19.14 3.42
N THR A 95 7.39 -19.00 4.74
CA THR A 95 8.41 -18.37 5.56
C THR A 95 8.85 -19.34 6.64
N ASN A 96 10.01 -19.96 6.46
CA ASN A 96 10.51 -21.04 7.34
C ASN A 96 9.50 -22.19 7.43
N LYS A 97 8.89 -22.39 8.61
CA LYS A 97 7.83 -23.39 8.85
C LYS A 97 6.42 -22.79 8.82
N LEU A 98 6.27 -21.49 8.52
CA LEU A 98 4.99 -20.81 8.44
C LEU A 98 4.48 -20.81 6.99
N LEU A 99 3.27 -21.33 6.80
CA LEU A 99 2.56 -21.32 5.52
C LEU A 99 1.47 -20.26 5.57
N SER A 100 1.53 -19.27 4.69
CA SER A 100 0.53 -18.21 4.60
C SER A 100 0.08 -18.03 3.15
N VAL A 101 -1.13 -17.52 2.95
CA VAL A 101 -1.63 -17.18 1.62
C VAL A 101 -1.74 -15.67 1.55
N HIS A 102 -0.97 -15.07 0.64
CA HIS A 102 -0.99 -13.64 0.40
C HIS A 102 -2.11 -13.29 -0.59
N PRO A 103 -3.13 -12.52 -0.19
CA PRO A 103 -4.25 -12.14 -1.05
C PRO A 103 -3.79 -11.29 -2.24
N LEU A 104 -4.46 -11.44 -3.39
CA LEU A 104 -4.24 -10.55 -4.54
C LEU A 104 -4.64 -9.09 -4.26
N ARG A 105 -5.55 -8.87 -3.31
CA ARG A 105 -5.96 -7.55 -2.85
C ARG A 105 -6.36 -7.64 -1.38
N ALA A 106 -5.75 -6.80 -0.55
CA ALA A 106 -6.11 -6.68 0.85
C ALA A 106 -6.17 -5.21 1.27
N ARG A 107 -6.87 -4.96 2.38
CA ARG A 107 -6.78 -3.68 3.09
C ARG A 107 -5.47 -3.61 3.86
N TYR A 108 -5.08 -2.41 4.23
CA TYR A 108 -3.93 -2.20 5.09
C TYR A 108 -4.13 -2.93 6.43
N THR A 109 -3.17 -3.76 6.80
CA THR A 109 -3.09 -4.39 8.13
C THR A 109 -2.04 -3.65 8.94
N PRO A 110 -2.43 -2.97 10.04
CA PRO A 110 -1.50 -2.16 10.80
C PRO A 110 -0.44 -3.03 11.48
N GLU A 111 0.83 -2.63 11.35
CA GLU A 111 1.94 -3.20 12.11
C GLU A 111 2.54 -2.15 13.05
N ILE A 112 3.14 -2.60 14.15
CA ILE A 112 3.74 -1.71 15.15
C ILE A 112 4.93 -0.98 14.52
N GLY A 113 4.97 0.34 14.67
CA GLY A 113 6.01 1.20 14.09
C GLY A 113 5.72 1.66 12.65
N ASP A 114 4.60 1.25 12.05
CA ASP A 114 4.20 1.77 10.74
C ASP A 114 3.84 3.26 10.85
N LEU A 115 4.40 4.06 9.93
CA LEU A 115 4.00 5.45 9.75
C LEU A 115 2.78 5.50 8.83
N VAL A 116 1.72 6.15 9.31
CA VAL A 116 0.45 6.24 8.60
C VAL A 116 -0.07 7.67 8.56
N VAL A 117 -0.71 8.00 7.45
CA VAL A 117 -1.56 9.19 7.36
C VAL A 117 -2.99 8.75 7.60
N GLY A 118 -3.75 9.53 8.37
CA GLY A 118 -5.13 9.21 8.67
C GLY A 118 -6.04 10.43 8.68
N ARG A 119 -7.34 10.18 8.54
CA ARG A 119 -8.38 11.22 8.61
C ARG A 119 -9.22 11.04 9.86
N ILE A 120 -9.43 12.09 10.64
CA ILE A 120 -10.27 12.02 11.83
C ILE A 120 -11.73 11.88 11.39
N VAL A 121 -12.38 10.81 11.86
CA VAL A 121 -13.78 10.51 11.53
C VAL A 121 -14.72 11.02 12.61
N GLU A 122 -14.39 10.76 13.87
CA GLU A 122 -15.19 11.17 15.02
C GLU A 122 -14.29 11.56 16.20
N VAL A 123 -14.77 12.53 16.98
CA VAL A 123 -14.14 12.94 18.24
C VAL A 123 -14.96 12.42 19.42
N GLN A 124 -14.32 11.62 20.28
CA GLN A 124 -14.90 11.18 21.55
C GLN A 124 -14.24 11.91 22.73
N SER A 125 -14.74 11.74 23.95
CA SER A 125 -14.27 12.49 25.14
C SER A 125 -12.79 12.32 25.47
N ARG A 126 -12.15 11.20 25.08
CA ARG A 126 -10.75 10.87 25.43
C ARG A 126 -9.92 10.32 24.27
N ARG A 127 -10.53 10.17 23.09
CA ARG A 127 -9.90 9.59 21.91
C ARG A 127 -10.55 10.11 20.64
N TRP A 128 -9.76 10.16 19.58
CA TRP A 128 -10.26 10.33 18.22
C TRP A 128 -10.31 8.98 17.54
N LYS A 129 -11.34 8.74 16.72
CA LYS A 129 -11.26 7.66 15.74
C LYS A 129 -10.71 8.21 14.44
N VAL A 130 -9.73 7.50 13.91
CA VAL A 130 -8.99 7.89 12.72
C VAL A 130 -9.18 6.80 11.67
N ASP A 131 -9.57 7.20 10.47
CA ASP A 131 -9.57 6.32 9.29
C ASP A 131 -8.14 6.22 8.74
N VAL A 132 -7.65 4.99 8.62
CA VAL A 132 -6.30 4.63 8.17
C VAL A 132 -6.40 3.62 7.01
N ALA A 133 -7.55 3.47 6.34
CA ALA A 133 -7.78 2.43 5.33
C ALA A 133 -7.59 0.98 5.83
N ALA A 134 -7.56 0.78 7.14
CA ALA A 134 -7.59 -0.52 7.79
C ALA A 134 -9.04 -1.07 7.87
N PRO A 135 -9.25 -2.37 8.13
CA PRO A 135 -10.59 -2.93 8.34
C PRO A 135 -11.36 -2.28 9.50
N LEU A 136 -10.65 -1.79 10.52
CA LEU A 136 -11.18 -1.12 11.69
C LEU A 136 -10.61 0.29 11.80
N LEU A 137 -11.41 1.21 12.36
CA LEU A 137 -10.94 2.56 12.65
C LEU A 137 -9.88 2.52 13.75
N ALA A 138 -8.78 3.22 13.54
CA ALA A 138 -7.72 3.36 14.51
C ALA A 138 -8.13 4.32 15.63
N GLN A 139 -7.53 4.15 16.81
CA GLN A 139 -7.78 4.98 17.97
C GLN A 139 -6.55 5.85 18.24
N LEU A 140 -6.75 7.17 18.28
CA LEU A 140 -5.74 8.10 18.76
C LEU A 140 -6.20 8.60 20.14
N PRO A 141 -5.63 8.11 21.25
CA PRO A 141 -6.01 8.60 22.56
C PRO A 141 -5.44 10.00 22.79
N LEU A 142 -6.14 10.82 23.58
CA LEU A 142 -5.63 12.11 24.08
C LEU A 142 -4.31 11.94 24.83
N SER A 143 -4.06 10.72 25.33
CA SER A 143 -2.82 10.36 26.00
C SER A 143 -1.60 10.16 25.10
N ALA A 144 -1.78 10.20 23.78
CA ALA A 144 -0.75 9.91 22.81
C ALA A 144 -0.39 11.12 21.93
N ILE A 145 -0.98 12.28 22.20
CA ILE A 145 -0.68 13.54 21.50
C ILE A 145 0.22 14.47 22.34
N ASN A 146 0.90 15.40 21.67
CA ASN A 146 1.71 16.43 22.29
C ASN A 146 0.84 17.66 22.60
N LEU A 147 0.59 17.94 23.87
CA LEU A 147 -0.16 19.14 24.24
C LEU A 147 0.66 20.40 23.91
N PRO A 148 0.01 21.51 23.50
CA PRO A 148 0.70 22.77 23.31
C PRO A 148 1.38 23.22 24.60
N GLY A 149 2.64 23.67 24.49
CA GLY A 149 3.49 24.09 25.62
C GLY A 149 4.67 23.17 25.95
N GLY A 150 4.93 22.10 25.18
CA GLY A 150 6.18 21.31 25.20
C GLY A 150 6.52 20.54 26.49
N ILE A 151 5.83 20.84 27.59
CA ILE A 151 6.04 20.22 28.89
C ILE A 151 5.12 19.01 29.02
N LEU A 152 5.63 17.95 29.66
CA LEU A 152 4.86 16.81 30.14
C LEU A 152 3.91 17.25 31.27
N ARG A 153 2.96 18.15 30.98
CA ARG A 153 1.97 18.66 31.92
C ARG A 153 1.04 17.50 32.29
N ARG A 154 0.72 17.37 33.58
CA ARG A 154 -0.33 16.45 34.02
C ARG A 154 -1.61 16.79 33.28
N ARG A 155 -2.12 15.84 32.52
CA ARG A 155 -3.33 16.01 31.71
C ARG A 155 -4.47 16.44 32.60
N THR A 156 -5.06 17.57 32.24
CA THR A 156 -6.13 18.17 33.02
C THR A 156 -7.47 17.80 32.42
N SER A 157 -8.52 17.76 33.24
CA SER A 157 -9.90 17.60 32.78
C SER A 157 -10.36 18.72 31.84
N ALA A 158 -9.65 19.86 31.82
CA ALA A 158 -9.87 20.94 30.86
C ALA A 158 -9.50 20.53 29.41
N ASP A 159 -8.44 19.73 29.25
CA ASP A 159 -7.99 19.26 27.93
C ASP A 159 -9.01 18.29 27.30
N GLU A 160 -9.73 17.52 28.12
CA GLU A 160 -10.83 16.65 27.67
C GLU A 160 -12.00 17.46 27.09
N LEU A 161 -12.29 18.64 27.65
CA LEU A 161 -13.31 19.56 27.13
C LEU A 161 -12.85 20.29 25.86
N GLN A 162 -11.55 20.56 25.72
CA GLN A 162 -10.97 21.25 24.57
C GLN A 162 -10.47 20.30 23.47
N ILE A 163 -10.87 19.03 23.51
CA ILE A 163 -10.37 18.00 22.61
C ILE A 163 -10.60 18.33 21.12
N ARG A 164 -11.68 19.05 20.80
CA ARG A 164 -12.01 19.49 19.44
C ARG A 164 -11.12 20.62 18.93
N THR A 165 -10.41 21.32 19.80
CA THR A 165 -9.50 22.41 19.42
C THR A 165 -8.21 21.87 18.81
N PHE A 166 -7.77 20.67 19.21
CA PHE A 166 -6.57 20.03 18.63
C PHE A 166 -6.88 19.41 17.28
N PHE A 167 -7.95 18.61 17.25
CA PHE A 167 -8.33 17.78 16.13
C PHE A 167 -9.84 17.77 15.99
N SER A 168 -10.29 18.26 14.85
CA SER A 168 -11.69 18.32 14.43
C SER A 168 -12.00 17.23 13.41
N GLU A 169 -13.29 16.96 13.21
CA GLU A 169 -13.73 15.95 12.25
C GLU A 169 -13.31 16.35 10.84
N GLY A 170 -12.71 15.41 10.12
CA GLY A 170 -12.22 15.61 8.76
C GLY A 170 -10.76 16.05 8.66
N ASP A 171 -10.11 16.41 9.77
CA ASP A 171 -8.69 16.77 9.79
C ASP A 171 -7.79 15.58 9.41
N LEU A 172 -6.68 15.89 8.74
CA LEU A 172 -5.66 14.91 8.37
C LEU A 172 -4.51 14.95 9.39
N VAL A 173 -4.04 13.78 9.79
CA VAL A 173 -3.00 13.61 10.81
C VAL A 173 -1.99 12.57 10.36
N VAL A 174 -0.70 12.86 10.59
CA VAL A 174 0.37 11.85 10.53
C VAL A 174 0.51 11.26 11.91
N ALA A 175 0.51 9.93 11.99
CA ALA A 175 0.73 9.23 13.23
C ALA A 175 1.52 7.94 13.00
N GLU A 176 2.11 7.44 14.06
CA GLU A 176 2.77 6.15 14.07
C GLU A 176 1.93 5.15 14.87
N VAL A 177 1.91 3.90 14.43
CA VAL A 177 1.20 2.82 15.11
C VAL A 177 1.99 2.41 16.36
N GLN A 178 1.45 2.71 17.54
CA GLN A 178 2.06 2.37 18.82
C GLN A 178 1.89 0.89 19.15
N SER A 179 0.67 0.41 19.01
CA SER A 179 0.27 -0.94 19.37
C SER A 179 -0.94 -1.37 18.56
N VAL A 180 -1.08 -2.68 18.37
CA VAL A 180 -2.24 -3.28 17.72
C VAL A 180 -2.98 -4.10 18.77
N HIS A 181 -4.27 -3.86 18.92
CA HIS A 181 -5.14 -4.58 19.86
C HIS A 181 -5.46 -5.98 19.33
N GLN A 182 -5.97 -6.86 20.20
CA GLN A 182 -6.30 -8.25 19.84
C GLN A 182 -7.41 -8.36 18.78
N ASP A 183 -8.23 -7.32 18.63
CA ASP A 183 -9.26 -7.21 17.60
C ASP A 183 -8.69 -6.74 16.24
N GLY A 184 -7.40 -6.40 16.18
CA GLY A 184 -6.74 -5.84 14.99
C GLY A 184 -6.89 -4.33 14.83
N SER A 185 -7.50 -3.64 15.80
CA SER A 185 -7.54 -2.16 15.79
C SER A 185 -6.17 -1.59 16.19
N ALA A 186 -5.76 -0.53 15.50
CA ALA A 186 -4.49 0.15 15.79
C ALA A 186 -4.69 1.26 16.82
N SER A 187 -3.79 1.36 17.79
CA SER A 187 -3.62 2.54 18.64
C SER A 187 -2.49 3.40 18.10
N LEU A 188 -2.77 4.67 17.82
CA LEU A 188 -1.85 5.62 17.20
C LEU A 188 -1.21 6.54 18.24
N HIS A 189 -0.05 7.10 17.91
CA HIS A 189 0.53 8.20 18.67
C HIS A 189 1.22 9.26 17.78
N THR A 190 1.27 10.49 18.29
CA THR A 190 1.91 11.64 17.62
C THR A 190 2.92 12.30 18.56
N ARG A 191 3.69 11.49 19.30
CA ARG A 191 4.66 11.99 20.29
C ARG A 191 5.87 12.70 19.68
N SER A 192 6.17 12.46 18.41
CA SER A 192 7.22 13.19 17.70
C SER A 192 6.68 14.54 17.21
N LEU A 193 7.49 15.60 17.27
CA LEU A 193 7.18 16.91 16.69
C LEU A 193 7.03 16.86 15.16
N LYS A 194 7.58 15.83 14.52
CA LYS A 194 7.42 15.55 13.08
C LYS A 194 5.99 15.10 12.72
N TYR A 195 5.22 14.69 13.72
CA TYR A 195 3.88 14.13 13.54
C TYR A 195 2.85 15.11 14.09
N GLY A 196 1.73 15.25 13.39
CA GLY A 196 0.72 16.22 13.76
C GLY A 196 -0.29 16.44 12.67
N LYS A 197 -0.99 17.56 12.77
CA LYS A 197 -1.99 17.97 11.79
C LYS A 197 -1.31 18.36 10.48
N LEU A 198 -1.85 17.86 9.38
CA LEU A 198 -1.35 18.12 8.04
C LEU A 198 -2.00 19.37 7.44
N ARG A 199 -1.18 20.23 6.84
CA ARG A 199 -1.57 21.49 6.19
C ARG A 199 -0.70 21.78 4.97
N ASN A 200 -1.03 22.83 4.21
CA ASN A 200 -0.23 23.33 3.09
C ASN A 200 0.01 22.32 1.94
N GLY A 201 -0.92 21.39 1.73
CA GLY A 201 -0.68 20.27 0.83
C GLY A 201 -1.92 19.64 0.25
N VAL A 202 -1.70 18.56 -0.49
CA VAL A 202 -2.70 17.71 -1.10
C VAL A 202 -2.65 16.31 -0.52
N PHE A 203 -3.82 15.73 -0.33
CA PHE A 203 -4.00 14.34 0.07
C PHE A 203 -4.22 13.46 -1.15
N LEU A 204 -3.54 12.31 -1.19
CA LEU A 204 -3.69 11.29 -2.21
C LEU A 204 -3.92 9.94 -1.54
N ALA A 205 -5.05 9.30 -1.83
CA ALA A 205 -5.29 7.92 -1.45
C ALA A 205 -4.94 7.01 -2.62
N VAL A 206 -4.00 6.09 -2.40
CA VAL A 206 -3.69 5.01 -3.31
C VAL A 206 -4.13 3.68 -2.71
N THR A 207 -4.31 2.67 -3.55
CA THR A 207 -4.55 1.31 -3.04
C THR A 207 -3.31 0.89 -2.26
N GLY A 208 -3.43 0.80 -0.93
CA GLY A 208 -2.36 0.29 -0.09
C GLY A 208 -1.96 -1.11 -0.56
N THR A 209 -0.66 -1.41 -0.53
CA THR A 209 -0.21 -2.79 -0.69
C THR A 209 -0.85 -3.57 0.45
N GLY A 210 -1.75 -4.47 0.10
CA GLY A 210 -2.58 -5.15 1.08
C GLY A 210 -1.71 -6.06 1.95
N GLY A 211 -1.20 -5.55 3.06
CA GLY A 211 -0.88 -6.33 4.24
C GLY A 211 -0.20 -7.69 4.01
N SER A 212 0.88 -7.73 3.24
CA SER A 212 1.99 -8.59 3.65
C SER A 212 3.24 -7.76 3.62
N GLY A 213 3.98 -7.84 4.72
CA GLY A 213 5.43 -7.73 4.65
C GLY A 213 5.97 -8.77 3.68
N ALA A 214 5.86 -8.51 2.38
CA ALA A 214 6.95 -8.79 1.46
C ALA A 214 8.08 -7.86 1.89
N SER A 215 8.67 -8.15 3.05
CA SER A 215 10.08 -7.93 3.25
C SER A 215 10.72 -8.68 2.10
N SER A 216 11.01 -7.98 0.99
CA SER A 216 12.03 -8.44 0.09
C SER A 216 13.31 -8.43 0.91
N SER A 217 13.53 -9.50 1.69
CA SER A 217 14.82 -9.82 2.21
C SER A 217 15.67 -10.10 0.99
N SER A 218 16.30 -9.05 0.47
CA SER A 218 17.49 -9.19 -0.35
C SER A 218 18.51 -9.91 0.52
N VAL A 219 18.51 -11.24 0.45
CA VAL A 219 19.53 -12.08 1.05
C VAL A 219 20.80 -11.79 0.27
N LYS A 220 21.59 -10.84 0.76
CA LYS A 220 22.95 -10.61 0.32
C LYS A 220 23.78 -11.74 0.93
N GLY A 221 23.96 -12.83 0.20
CA GLY A 221 24.69 -14.00 0.67
C GLY A 221 25.41 -14.74 -0.45
N GLY A 222 26.75 -14.73 -0.36
CA GLY A 222 27.55 -15.91 -0.66
C GLY A 222 28.09 -16.04 -2.09
N VAL A 223 29.37 -15.73 -2.23
CA VAL A 223 30.23 -16.11 -3.36
C VAL A 223 30.27 -17.64 -3.48
N GLY A 224 29.94 -18.18 -4.65
CA GLY A 224 30.05 -19.60 -4.95
C GLY A 224 30.08 -19.83 -6.46
N ALA A 225 31.28 -19.98 -7.01
CA ALA A 225 31.51 -20.28 -8.41
C ALA A 225 31.05 -21.72 -8.75
N GLY A 226 30.24 -21.87 -9.81
CA GLY A 226 29.87 -23.15 -10.38
C GLY A 226 29.17 -22.97 -11.72
N LYS A 227 29.90 -23.19 -12.82
CA LYS A 227 29.40 -23.12 -14.20
C LYS A 227 28.43 -24.29 -14.46
N SER A 228 27.24 -23.99 -14.99
CA SER A 228 26.55 -24.89 -15.92
C SER A 228 25.72 -24.06 -16.91
N ALA A 229 25.75 -24.48 -18.17
CA ALA A 229 25.25 -23.74 -19.32
C ALA A 229 23.96 -24.35 -19.86
N SER A 230 23.26 -23.52 -20.64
CA SER A 230 22.22 -23.83 -21.65
C SER A 230 20.80 -24.13 -21.14
N GLY A 231 19.88 -23.22 -21.49
CA GLY A 231 18.44 -23.32 -21.25
C GLY A 231 17.78 -21.94 -21.32
N SER A 232 17.65 -21.39 -22.54
CA SER A 232 16.91 -20.16 -22.80
C SER A 232 15.43 -20.38 -22.49
N ALA A 233 14.98 -19.88 -21.34
CA ALA A 233 13.58 -19.66 -21.03
C ALA A 233 13.47 -18.23 -20.53
N LEU A 234 12.79 -17.39 -21.32
CA LEU A 234 12.42 -16.03 -20.97
C LEU A 234 11.73 -16.04 -19.61
N ALA A 235 12.41 -15.55 -18.58
CA ALA A 235 11.80 -15.25 -17.30
C ALA A 235 10.81 -14.09 -17.52
N ALA A 236 9.51 -14.40 -17.48
CA ALA A 236 8.48 -13.39 -17.43
C ALA A 236 8.73 -12.46 -16.23
N PRO A 237 8.62 -11.13 -16.38
CA PRO A 237 8.74 -10.19 -15.27
C PRO A 237 7.44 -10.27 -14.46
N GLY A 238 7.35 -11.27 -13.59
CA GLY A 238 6.12 -11.64 -12.89
C GLY A 238 6.33 -11.78 -11.39
N GLY A 239 7.09 -10.86 -10.79
CA GLY A 239 6.91 -10.60 -9.36
C GLY A 239 5.54 -9.95 -9.19
N SER A 240 4.53 -10.71 -8.77
CA SER A 240 3.18 -10.20 -8.46
C SER A 240 3.20 -9.36 -7.17
N GLY A 241 4.08 -8.36 -7.11
CA GLY A 241 3.99 -7.31 -6.13
C GLY A 241 2.73 -6.53 -6.45
N THR A 242 1.72 -6.64 -5.60
CA THR A 242 0.58 -5.71 -5.64
C THR A 242 1.17 -4.31 -5.51
N GLY A 243 1.05 -3.49 -6.56
CA GLY A 243 1.55 -2.11 -6.55
C GLY A 243 0.97 -1.28 -5.40
N GLY A 244 1.73 -0.30 -4.93
CA GLY A 244 1.37 0.56 -3.80
C GLY A 244 2.58 0.94 -2.93
N VAL A 245 2.31 1.62 -1.82
CA VAL A 245 3.35 2.08 -0.88
C VAL A 245 4.00 0.89 -0.17
N VAL A 246 5.33 0.85 -0.18
CA VAL A 246 6.13 -0.18 0.49
C VAL A 246 6.78 0.39 1.75
N ARG A 247 7.03 -0.48 2.73
CA ARG A 247 7.82 -0.13 3.91
C ARG A 247 9.25 0.20 3.50
N SER A 248 9.66 1.44 3.71
CA SER A 248 11.02 1.92 3.47
C SER A 248 11.64 2.50 4.75
N ARG A 249 12.96 2.64 4.75
CA ARG A 249 13.72 3.29 5.84
C ARG A 249 13.28 4.75 6.03
N ARG A 250 12.83 5.40 4.96
CA ARG A 250 12.38 6.78 4.96
C ARG A 250 11.01 6.85 4.30
N GLN A 251 9.99 7.20 5.09
CA GLN A 251 8.62 7.45 4.63
C GLN A 251 8.31 8.95 4.52
N VAL A 252 9.18 9.80 5.08
CA VAL A 252 9.07 11.26 5.07
C VAL A 252 10.36 11.86 4.57
N TRP A 253 10.27 12.64 3.50
CA TRP A 253 11.41 13.35 2.95
C TRP A 253 11.01 14.65 2.27
N THR A 254 11.99 15.52 2.11
CA THR A 254 11.89 16.78 1.39
C THR A 254 12.52 16.60 0.02
N VAL A 255 11.84 17.10 -1.01
CA VAL A 255 12.29 17.09 -2.39
C VAL A 255 12.53 18.55 -2.84
N PRO A 256 13.74 18.89 -3.31
CA PRO A 256 13.95 20.13 -4.03
C PRO A 256 13.30 20.02 -5.41
N THR A 257 12.32 20.87 -5.69
CA THR A 257 11.56 20.83 -6.93
C THR A 257 12.12 21.79 -7.99
N ALA A 258 11.92 21.45 -9.25
CA ALA A 258 12.34 22.25 -10.39
C ALA A 258 11.45 23.51 -10.59
N ASN A 259 11.77 24.31 -11.62
CA ASN A 259 10.93 25.42 -12.11
C ASN A 259 10.53 26.47 -11.05
N GLY A 260 11.37 26.67 -10.02
CA GLY A 260 11.09 27.62 -8.94
C GLY A 260 10.03 27.13 -7.94
N GLY A 261 9.67 25.84 -7.94
CA GLY A 261 8.70 25.26 -7.02
C GLY A 261 9.17 25.20 -5.55
N GLY A 262 10.45 25.44 -5.29
CA GLY A 262 11.03 25.39 -3.96
C GLY A 262 11.10 23.97 -3.41
N GLU A 263 10.99 23.82 -2.09
CA GLU A 263 11.04 22.53 -1.43
C GLU A 263 9.63 22.00 -1.10
N VAL A 264 9.42 20.71 -1.34
CA VAL A 264 8.15 20.02 -1.13
C VAL A 264 8.39 18.79 -0.25
N ASN A 265 7.60 18.65 0.81
CA ASN A 265 7.59 17.47 1.66
C ASN A 265 6.67 16.40 1.09
N ILE A 266 7.14 15.16 1.11
CA ILE A 266 6.37 13.97 0.74
C ILE A 266 6.30 13.07 1.96
N ILE A 267 5.07 12.64 2.28
CA ILE A 267 4.77 11.70 3.36
C ILE A 267 4.05 10.51 2.73
N LEU A 268 4.74 9.37 2.70
CA LEU A 268 4.18 8.10 2.28
C LEU A 268 3.68 7.32 3.50
N GLY A 269 2.38 7.32 3.74
CA GLY A 269 1.78 6.41 4.71
C GLY A 269 1.79 4.98 4.17
N VAL A 270 2.27 4.02 4.98
CA VAL A 270 2.30 2.59 4.63
C VAL A 270 0.89 2.07 4.30
N ASN A 271 -0.14 2.73 4.83
CA ASN A 271 -1.53 2.44 4.56
C ASN A 271 -2.03 2.88 3.16
N GLY A 272 -1.17 3.47 2.32
CA GLY A 272 -1.53 4.01 1.02
C GLY A 272 -2.12 5.42 1.07
N TYR A 273 -2.14 6.05 2.25
CA TYR A 273 -2.50 7.46 2.36
C TYR A 273 -1.23 8.30 2.27
N ILE A 274 -1.20 9.18 1.28
CA ILE A 274 -0.05 10.00 0.91
C ILE A 274 -0.41 11.46 1.10
N PHE A 275 0.53 12.24 1.59
CA PHE A 275 0.38 13.68 1.69
C PHE A 275 1.60 14.37 1.11
N ILE A 276 1.36 15.39 0.27
CA ILE A 276 2.39 16.16 -0.40
C ILE A 276 2.14 17.62 -0.07
N SER A 277 3.10 18.29 0.57
CA SER A 277 2.93 19.66 1.05
C SER A 277 4.13 20.53 0.74
N LYS A 278 3.90 21.84 0.68
CA LYS A 278 5.00 22.82 0.68
C LYS A 278 5.84 22.61 1.95
N HIS A 279 7.17 22.59 1.80
CA HIS A 279 8.08 22.59 2.93
C HIS A 279 8.00 23.92 3.69
N SER A 280 7.93 23.87 5.01
CA SER A 280 7.96 25.06 5.86
C SER A 280 9.22 25.05 6.71
N GLU A 281 9.97 26.16 6.72
CA GLU A 281 11.27 26.28 7.42
C GLU A 281 11.19 25.96 8.93
N GLY A 282 9.99 25.95 9.53
CA GLY A 282 9.76 25.53 10.91
C GLY A 282 9.84 24.01 11.15
N GLU A 283 9.84 23.17 10.11
CA GLU A 283 9.90 21.71 10.22
C GLU A 283 11.33 21.18 10.44
N ASP A 284 12.35 21.90 9.96
CA ASP A 284 13.75 21.50 10.11
C ASP A 284 14.23 21.60 11.56
N ALA A 285 13.73 22.59 12.30
CA ALA A 285 14.00 22.77 13.73
C ALA A 285 13.42 21.62 14.60
N ALA A 286 12.43 20.88 14.11
CA ALA A 286 11.87 19.70 14.77
C ALA A 286 12.60 18.40 14.40
N SER A 287 13.50 18.44 13.40
CA SER A 287 14.23 17.27 12.90
C SER A 287 15.66 17.17 13.43
N SER A 288 16.29 18.30 13.77
CA SER A 288 17.63 18.34 14.36
C SER A 288 17.60 18.07 15.87
N THR A 289 18.02 16.86 16.28
CA THR A 289 18.29 16.51 17.69
C THR A 289 19.59 17.11 18.24
N THR A 290 20.17 18.06 17.51
CA THR A 290 21.44 18.71 17.84
C THR A 290 21.33 20.16 17.43
N GLU A 291 20.92 21.02 18.35
CA GLU A 291 21.79 22.06 18.91
C GLU A 291 21.06 22.85 20.01
N ASN A 292 21.81 23.15 21.07
CA ASN A 292 21.35 23.73 22.33
C ASN A 292 20.98 25.22 22.18
N VAL A 293 19.91 25.54 21.46
CA VAL A 293 19.36 26.91 21.39
C VAL A 293 18.02 26.95 22.15
N SER A 294 18.07 27.42 23.40
CA SER A 294 16.92 27.91 24.19
C SER A 294 15.59 27.16 23.96
N ILE A 295 15.58 25.89 24.34
CA ILE A 295 14.53 24.87 24.13
C ILE A 295 13.12 25.35 24.55
N THR A 296 13.00 26.23 25.55
CA THR A 296 11.68 26.54 26.15
C THR A 296 10.79 27.51 25.37
N ARG A 297 11.34 28.42 24.54
CA ARG A 297 10.51 29.40 23.81
C ARG A 297 10.09 28.94 22.41
N MET A 298 10.93 28.15 21.76
CA MET A 298 10.68 27.72 20.38
C MET A 298 9.69 26.56 20.35
N GLU A 299 9.75 25.64 21.31
CA GLU A 299 8.76 24.57 21.48
C GLU A 299 7.34 25.12 21.72
N GLU A 300 7.22 26.21 22.50
CA GLU A 300 5.93 26.82 22.84
C GLU A 300 5.27 27.49 21.61
N MET A 301 6.04 28.20 20.77
CA MET A 301 5.56 28.80 19.52
C MET A 301 5.18 27.75 18.48
N VAL A 302 6.02 26.74 18.27
CA VAL A 302 5.76 25.63 17.34
C VAL A 302 4.50 24.89 17.77
N SER A 303 4.27 24.71 19.08
CA SER A 303 3.16 23.92 19.58
C SER A 303 1.75 24.47 19.32
N SER A 304 1.61 25.80 19.16
CA SER A 304 0.34 26.41 18.74
C SER A 304 0.07 26.21 17.25
N SER A 305 1.13 26.20 16.43
CA SER A 305 1.05 26.03 14.98
C SER A 305 0.76 24.58 14.56
N ILE A 306 1.15 23.58 15.37
CA ILE A 306 0.92 22.15 15.10
C ILE A 306 -0.57 21.79 14.95
N TYR A 307 -1.46 22.56 15.58
CA TYR A 307 -2.91 22.32 15.55
C TYR A 307 -3.70 23.35 14.72
N SER A 308 -3.00 24.27 14.05
CA SER A 308 -3.64 25.27 13.20
C SER A 308 -4.23 24.62 11.95
N SER A 309 -5.47 24.99 11.62
CA SER A 309 -6.12 24.63 10.35
C SER A 309 -5.83 25.61 9.21
N GLN A 310 -5.13 26.71 9.50
CA GLN A 310 -4.85 27.75 8.50
C GLN A 310 -3.64 27.37 7.65
N ASN A 311 -3.85 27.36 6.34
CA ASN A 311 -2.79 27.14 5.37
C ASN A 311 -2.06 28.45 5.07
N ASP A 312 -0.76 28.33 4.80
CA ASP A 312 0.08 29.42 4.33
C ASP A 312 -0.12 29.62 2.82
N ASP A 313 0.28 30.78 2.30
CA ASP A 313 0.24 31.04 0.86
C ASP A 313 1.27 30.17 0.10
N ILE A 314 0.74 29.43 -0.88
CA ILE A 314 1.51 28.53 -1.74
C ILE A 314 1.55 29.13 -3.15
N SER A 315 2.76 29.37 -3.66
CA SER A 315 2.98 29.92 -5.00
C SER A 315 2.43 28.98 -6.09
N PRO A 316 2.00 29.51 -7.25
CA PRO A 316 1.54 28.67 -8.36
C PRO A 316 2.60 27.66 -8.82
N GLN A 317 3.89 28.01 -8.78
CA GLN A 317 4.99 27.11 -9.14
C GLN A 317 5.05 25.91 -8.21
N THR A 318 5.05 26.12 -6.89
CA THR A 318 5.03 25.02 -5.90
C THR A 318 3.80 24.14 -6.07
N ARG A 319 2.62 24.72 -6.37
CA ARG A 319 1.39 23.93 -6.62
C ARG A 319 1.51 23.02 -7.84
N ARG A 320 2.13 23.48 -8.93
CA ARG A 320 2.38 22.65 -10.12
C ARG A 320 3.28 21.47 -9.81
N GLU A 321 4.36 21.70 -9.06
CA GLU A 321 5.29 20.63 -8.68
C GLU A 321 4.63 19.61 -7.73
N ILE A 322 3.83 20.07 -6.77
CA ILE A 322 3.00 19.20 -5.92
C ILE A 322 2.06 18.33 -6.78
N ALA A 323 1.42 18.92 -7.80
CA ALA A 323 0.53 18.20 -8.70
C ALA A 323 1.29 17.18 -9.57
N ARG A 324 2.47 17.52 -10.09
CA ARG A 324 3.34 16.62 -10.87
C ARG A 324 3.75 15.40 -10.03
N LEU A 325 4.21 15.62 -8.79
CA LEU A 325 4.56 14.55 -7.86
C LEU A 325 3.36 13.63 -7.54
N ALA A 326 2.19 14.22 -7.27
CA ALA A 326 0.97 13.46 -7.02
C ALA A 326 0.60 12.56 -8.21
N GLN A 327 0.79 13.06 -9.43
CA GLN A 327 0.46 12.34 -10.65
C GLN A 327 1.51 11.26 -10.98
N CYS A 328 2.81 11.52 -10.76
CA CYS A 328 3.86 10.49 -10.87
C CYS A 328 3.54 9.29 -9.97
N ILE A 329 3.13 9.54 -8.73
CA ILE A 329 2.74 8.49 -7.78
C ILE A 329 1.52 7.71 -8.29
N ARG A 330 0.51 8.38 -8.86
CA ARG A 330 -0.66 7.70 -9.45
C ARG A 330 -0.27 6.77 -10.58
N VAL A 331 0.59 7.23 -11.48
CA VAL A 331 1.09 6.45 -12.62
C VAL A 331 1.85 5.21 -12.14
N LEU A 332 2.73 5.36 -11.14
CA LEU A 332 3.44 4.23 -10.52
C LEU A 332 2.45 3.19 -9.97
N VAL A 333 1.44 3.61 -9.22
CA VAL A 333 0.45 2.68 -8.64
C VAL A 333 -0.39 1.99 -9.71
N GLN A 334 -0.89 2.73 -10.71
CA GLN A 334 -1.69 2.16 -11.81
C GLN A 334 -0.92 1.12 -12.61
N SER A 335 0.40 1.32 -12.76
CA SER A 335 1.29 0.39 -13.45
C SER A 335 1.71 -0.83 -12.62
N GLY A 336 1.29 -0.91 -11.35
CA GLY A 336 1.67 -1.97 -10.44
C GLY A 336 3.11 -1.86 -9.92
N VAL A 337 3.78 -0.73 -10.13
CA VAL A 337 5.13 -0.49 -9.60
C VAL A 337 5.04 -0.16 -8.11
N ARG A 338 6.02 -0.63 -7.33
CA ARG A 338 6.12 -0.30 -5.91
C ARG A 338 6.37 1.21 -5.75
N VAL A 339 5.83 1.79 -4.68
CA VAL A 339 6.02 3.22 -4.36
C VAL A 339 6.93 3.31 -3.14
N ASP A 340 8.13 3.83 -3.37
CA ASP A 340 9.17 4.16 -2.39
C ASP A 340 9.88 5.48 -2.81
N GLU A 341 10.81 5.98 -1.99
CA GLU A 341 11.55 7.23 -2.28
C GLU A 341 12.25 7.19 -3.65
N GLU A 342 12.89 6.07 -3.98
CA GLU A 342 13.66 5.90 -5.22
C GLU A 342 12.76 5.92 -6.46
N THR A 343 11.68 5.14 -6.47
CA THR A 343 10.73 5.09 -7.60
C THR A 343 9.99 6.41 -7.80
N VAL A 344 9.63 7.11 -6.72
CA VAL A 344 8.98 8.42 -6.81
C VAL A 344 9.95 9.46 -7.38
N MET A 345 11.20 9.49 -6.91
CA MET A 345 12.21 10.42 -7.43
C MET A 345 12.59 10.11 -8.87
N GLY A 346 12.71 8.83 -9.24
CA GLY A 346 12.91 8.40 -10.62
C GLY A 346 11.76 8.85 -11.53
N ALA A 347 10.51 8.66 -11.11
CA ALA A 347 9.34 9.10 -11.86
C ALA A 347 9.26 10.62 -12.01
N TYR A 348 9.62 11.36 -10.96
CA TYR A 348 9.68 12.82 -11.02
C TYR A 348 10.73 13.31 -12.02
N ASN A 349 11.95 12.78 -11.95
CA ASN A 349 13.02 13.15 -12.90
C ASN A 349 12.67 12.76 -14.35
N ALA A 350 12.08 11.58 -14.54
CA ALA A 350 11.60 11.15 -15.85
C ALA A 350 10.49 12.07 -16.37
N SER A 351 9.57 12.53 -15.52
CA SER A 351 8.55 13.50 -15.93
C SER A 351 9.13 14.84 -16.36
N LEU A 352 10.20 15.31 -15.69
CA LEU A 352 10.91 16.53 -16.11
C LEU A 352 11.61 16.36 -17.45
N GLN A 353 12.17 15.17 -17.72
CA GLN A 353 12.82 14.88 -19.00
C GLN A 353 11.81 14.87 -20.15
N VAL A 354 10.65 14.23 -19.95
CA VAL A 354 9.58 14.20 -20.97
C VAL A 354 9.04 15.61 -21.25
N ASP A 355 8.92 16.45 -20.23
CA ASP A 355 8.51 17.86 -20.41
C ASP A 355 9.55 18.67 -21.21
N LEU A 356 10.84 18.36 -21.09
CA LEU A 356 11.91 19.02 -21.86
C LEU A 356 11.95 18.56 -23.33
N GLU A 357 11.80 17.25 -23.58
CA GLU A 357 11.81 16.69 -24.94
C GLU A 357 10.68 17.26 -25.81
N ILE A 358 9.50 17.50 -25.22
CA ILE A 358 8.36 18.10 -25.93
C ILE A 358 8.59 19.60 -26.22
N GLY A 359 9.25 20.31 -25.31
CA GLY A 359 9.55 21.74 -25.48
C GLY A 359 10.54 22.04 -26.61
N ASP A 360 11.29 21.05 -27.09
CA ASP A 360 12.20 21.17 -28.24
C ASP A 360 11.51 20.82 -29.58
N ASP A 361 10.34 20.15 -29.56
CA ASP A 361 9.69 19.58 -30.74
C ASP A 361 8.46 20.38 -31.26
N GLU A 362 7.91 21.34 -30.52
CA GLU A 362 6.67 22.06 -30.92
C GLU A 362 6.72 23.60 -30.76
N ASP A 363 6.95 24.28 -31.90
CA ASP A 363 6.60 25.70 -32.17
C ASP A 363 5.06 25.86 -32.39
N ASP A 364 4.21 25.20 -31.60
CA ASP A 364 2.74 25.29 -31.75
C ASP A 364 2.10 26.14 -30.63
N GLU A 365 1.67 27.34 -31.01
CA GLU A 365 1.16 28.43 -30.16
C GLU A 365 -0.18 28.14 -29.42
N ASP A 366 -0.72 26.91 -29.44
CA ASP A 366 -2.10 26.63 -29.03
C ASP A 366 -2.29 25.78 -27.75
N GLU A 367 -1.23 25.22 -27.13
CA GLU A 367 -1.40 24.26 -26.00
C GLU A 367 -1.62 24.87 -24.60
N TRP A 368 -1.63 26.20 -24.45
CA TRP A 368 -1.78 26.85 -23.13
C TRP A 368 -3.18 26.71 -22.49
N ARG A 369 -4.09 25.91 -23.07
CA ARG A 369 -5.50 25.78 -22.63
C ARG A 369 -5.87 24.45 -21.98
N GLN A 370 -4.99 23.45 -21.95
CA GLN A 370 -5.30 22.13 -21.38
C GLN A 370 -4.58 21.88 -20.04
N GLU A 371 -4.75 22.79 -19.08
CA GLU A 371 -4.17 22.62 -17.75
C GLU A 371 -4.99 21.66 -16.86
N GLY A 372 -4.33 20.60 -16.39
CA GLY A 372 -4.58 20.03 -15.05
C GLY A 372 -5.05 18.57 -14.97
N ARG A 373 -5.52 17.96 -16.07
CA ARG A 373 -5.85 16.52 -16.10
C ARG A 373 -5.04 15.71 -17.10
N GLU A 374 -4.57 16.30 -18.18
CA GLU A 374 -3.84 15.59 -19.25
C GLU A 374 -2.33 15.49 -19.04
N TYR A 375 -1.79 16.07 -17.96
CA TYR A 375 -0.34 16.31 -17.88
C TYR A 375 0.52 15.03 -17.93
N LEU A 376 0.00 13.88 -17.49
CA LEU A 376 0.74 12.61 -17.48
C LEU A 376 -0.22 11.41 -17.68
N GLU A 377 -1.15 11.49 -18.62
CA GLU A 377 -1.97 10.34 -19.04
C GLU A 377 -1.59 9.90 -20.46
N GLY A 378 -1.87 8.65 -20.83
CA GLY A 378 -1.57 8.12 -22.16
C GLY A 378 -0.08 7.84 -22.42
N ALA A 379 0.44 8.33 -23.54
CA ALA A 379 1.80 8.04 -24.02
C ALA A 379 2.90 8.55 -23.07
N LYS A 380 2.71 9.76 -22.49
CA LYS A 380 3.66 10.35 -21.53
C LYS A 380 3.83 9.48 -20.29
N ALA A 381 2.73 8.90 -19.79
CA ALA A 381 2.78 7.96 -18.66
C ALA A 381 3.58 6.69 -18.98
N GLN A 382 3.40 6.15 -20.19
CA GLN A 382 4.13 4.96 -20.64
C GLN A 382 5.63 5.22 -20.76
N GLN A 383 6.02 6.36 -21.33
CA GLN A 383 7.42 6.76 -21.47
C GLN A 383 8.10 6.95 -20.11
N ILE A 384 7.42 7.61 -19.16
CA ILE A 384 7.92 7.76 -17.79
C ILE A 384 8.10 6.40 -17.12
N LEU A 385 7.14 5.49 -17.28
CA LEU A 385 7.23 4.15 -16.72
C LEU A 385 8.37 3.34 -17.34
N GLU A 386 8.62 3.49 -18.64
CA GLU A 386 9.74 2.84 -19.31
C GLU A 386 11.08 3.36 -18.77
N LEU A 387 11.23 4.68 -18.64
CA LEU A 387 12.42 5.30 -18.06
C LEU A 387 12.64 4.86 -16.60
N VAL A 388 11.58 4.81 -15.79
CA VAL A 388 11.68 4.33 -14.40
C VAL A 388 12.05 2.85 -14.34
N LYS A 389 11.48 2.01 -15.21
CA LYS A 389 11.81 0.58 -15.26
C LYS A 389 13.22 0.30 -15.77
N GLN A 390 13.81 1.18 -16.58
CA GLN A 390 15.22 1.06 -17.00
C GLN A 390 16.21 1.40 -15.89
N GLN A 391 15.77 2.17 -14.88
CA GLN A 391 16.59 2.59 -13.73
C GLN A 391 16.53 1.61 -12.54
N LEU A 392 15.46 0.80 -12.47
CA LEU A 392 15.25 -0.27 -11.48
C LEU A 392 15.99 -1.56 -11.89
#